data_AF-A0A843GS89-F1
#
_entry.id   AF-A0A843GS89-F1
#
_cell.length_a   1.000
_cell.length_b   1.000
_cell.length_c   1.000
_cell.angle_alpha   90.00
_cell.angle_beta   90.00
_cell.angle_gamma   90.00
#
_symmetry.space_group_name_H-M   'P 1'
#
loop_
_entity.id
_entity.type
_entity.pdbx_description
1 polymer ?
#
loop_
_entity_poly.entity_id
_entity_poly.type
_entity_poly.pdbx_seq_one_letter_code
_entity_poly.pdbx_strand_id
1 'polypeptide(L)'
;MGQRLNIEIHENGKCLANAYYHWSAYTDSALALTETIINYYPRRINLDGLSAAIELLRRTGADFTYNELINAGMSQELAHALTTDSNRNDGLIFFTEKEMEITRNWEEGRVTINIDTQTIDFDCWCKWGVEEAHYEKHIPFNTHCILFDDFYAFCEWLTDIEDTCFCFCDGNKYTAIY
;
A
#
# COMPACT_ATOMS: atom_id res chain seq x y z
N MET A 1 -19.60 2.87 1.06
CA MET A 1 -18.89 1.94 0.15
C MET A 1 -17.43 1.95 0.57
N GLY A 2 -16.73 0.82 0.54
CA GLY A 2 -15.43 0.70 1.20
C GLY A 2 -14.26 1.05 0.31
N GLN A 3 -13.37 1.89 0.83
CA GLN A 3 -12.13 2.36 0.19
C GLN A 3 -11.10 1.22 0.12
N ARG A 4 -10.72 0.78 -1.08
CA ARG A 4 -9.83 -0.36 -1.34
C ARG A 4 -8.38 0.09 -1.56
N LEU A 5 -7.48 -0.30 -0.66
CA LEU A 5 -6.06 0.04 -0.75
C LEU A 5 -5.28 -1.10 -1.40
N ASN A 6 -4.32 -0.73 -2.24
CA ASN A 6 -3.29 -1.63 -2.72
C ASN A 6 -1.90 -1.11 -2.34
N ILE A 7 -1.10 -1.92 -1.67
CA ILE A 7 0.30 -1.60 -1.36
C ILE A 7 1.19 -2.50 -2.21
N GLU A 8 2.05 -1.91 -3.04
CA GLU A 8 2.97 -2.64 -3.91
C GLU A 8 4.42 -2.50 -3.44
N ILE A 9 5.16 -3.60 -3.46
CA ILE A 9 6.61 -3.60 -3.25
C ILE A 9 7.34 -3.79 -4.57
N HIS A 10 8.21 -2.85 -4.91
CA HIS A 10 8.96 -2.80 -6.17
C HIS A 10 10.45 -2.92 -5.96
N GLU A 11 11.11 -3.65 -6.85
CA GLU A 11 12.57 -3.79 -6.94
C GLU A 11 12.95 -3.88 -8.42
N ASN A 12 14.04 -3.24 -8.82
CA ASN A 12 14.58 -3.22 -10.18
C ASN A 12 13.54 -2.83 -11.25
N GLY A 13 12.60 -1.93 -10.89
CA GLY A 13 11.52 -1.48 -11.77
C GLY A 13 10.39 -2.50 -11.99
N LYS A 14 10.35 -3.58 -11.21
CA LYS A 14 9.28 -4.60 -11.24
C LYS A 14 8.53 -4.63 -9.91
N CYS A 15 7.20 -4.74 -9.99
CA CYS A 15 6.36 -5.11 -8.84
C CYS A 15 6.60 -6.58 -8.49
N LEU A 16 7.10 -6.83 -7.28
CA LEU A 16 7.40 -8.17 -6.79
C LEU A 16 6.18 -8.83 -6.15
N ALA A 17 5.44 -8.07 -5.35
CA ALA A 17 4.21 -8.49 -4.67
C ALA A 17 3.38 -7.26 -4.31
N ASN A 18 2.08 -7.47 -4.13
CA ASN A 18 1.19 -6.48 -3.54
C ASN A 18 0.31 -7.05 -2.44
N ALA A 19 -0.23 -6.17 -1.60
CA ALA A 19 -1.26 -6.51 -0.63
C ALA A 19 -2.49 -5.63 -0.83
N TYR A 20 -3.64 -6.29 -0.91
CA TYR A 20 -4.92 -5.66 -1.16
C TYR A 20 -5.80 -5.68 0.09
N TYR A 21 -6.25 -4.50 0.52
CA TYR A 21 -6.99 -4.29 1.77
C TYR A 21 -8.37 -3.69 1.48
N HIS A 22 -9.40 -4.27 2.10
CA HIS A 22 -10.72 -3.66 2.17
C HIS A 22 -10.77 -2.62 3.28
N TRP A 23 -11.41 -1.47 3.01
CA TRP A 23 -11.64 -0.37 3.95
C TRP A 23 -10.38 0.35 4.46
N SER A 24 -9.26 0.21 3.74
CA SER A 24 -7.98 0.79 4.15
C SER A 24 -7.44 1.86 3.20
N ALA A 25 -8.12 2.20 2.09
CA ALA A 25 -7.72 3.35 1.28
C ALA A 25 -8.21 4.68 1.87
N TYR A 26 -8.09 4.80 3.20
CA TYR A 26 -8.11 6.08 3.89
C TYR A 26 -6.68 6.48 4.18
N THR A 27 -6.39 7.78 4.12
CA THR A 27 -5.06 8.33 4.27
C THR A 27 -4.36 7.82 5.54
N ASP A 28 -5.00 7.96 6.71
CA ASP A 28 -4.47 7.48 8.00
C ASP A 28 -4.15 5.98 7.99
N SER A 29 -5.07 5.15 7.47
CA SER A 29 -4.89 3.71 7.40
C SER A 29 -3.72 3.34 6.48
N ALA A 30 -3.63 3.97 5.31
CA ALA A 30 -2.55 3.74 4.36
C ALA A 30 -1.19 4.20 4.92
N LEU A 31 -1.14 5.32 5.64
CA LEU A 31 0.05 5.78 6.35
C LEU A 31 0.51 4.76 7.39
N ALA A 32 -0.39 4.28 8.25
CA ALA A 32 -0.04 3.33 9.31
C ALA A 32 0.51 2.00 8.76
N LEU A 33 -0.08 1.49 7.68
CA LEU A 33 0.42 0.28 7.00
C LEU A 33 1.78 0.53 6.34
N THR A 34 1.97 1.69 5.72
CA THR A 34 3.23 2.09 5.10
C THR A 34 4.35 2.28 6.13
N GLU A 35 4.04 2.92 7.26
CA GLU A 35 4.96 3.10 8.39
C GLU A 35 5.45 1.74 8.92
N THR A 36 4.54 0.78 9.03
CA THR A 36 4.88 -0.58 9.44
C THR A 36 5.92 -1.18 8.49
N ILE A 37 5.74 -1.04 7.18
CA ILE A 37 6.70 -1.56 6.21
C ILE A 37 8.08 -0.90 6.35
N ILE A 38 8.12 0.44 6.45
CA ILE A 38 9.39 1.20 6.57
C ILE A 38 10.14 0.82 7.83
N ASN A 39 9.44 0.69 8.96
CA ASN A 39 10.04 0.29 10.24
C ASN A 39 10.68 -1.11 10.20
N TYR A 40 10.11 -2.02 9.41
CA TYR A 40 10.62 -3.39 9.28
C TYR A 40 11.63 -3.57 8.14
N TYR A 41 11.67 -2.66 7.16
CA TYR A 41 12.58 -2.71 6.02
C TYR A 41 14.06 -2.99 6.37
N PRO A 42 14.67 -2.39 7.41
CA PRO A 42 16.07 -2.67 7.77
C PRO A 42 16.32 -4.11 8.25
N ARG A 43 15.27 -4.86 8.62
CA ARG A 43 15.38 -6.20 9.21
C ARG A 43 15.33 -7.34 8.18
N ARG A 44 15.12 -7.04 6.89
CA ARG A 44 15.01 -8.05 5.81
C ARG A 44 16.34 -8.70 5.40
N ILE A 45 17.38 -8.57 6.22
CA ILE A 45 18.75 -8.99 5.90
C ILE A 45 18.75 -10.47 5.50
N ASN A 46 19.36 -10.78 4.35
CA ASN A 46 19.51 -12.11 3.74
C ASN A 46 18.25 -12.72 3.08
N LEU A 47 17.21 -11.95 2.80
CA LEU A 47 16.10 -12.39 1.95
C LEU A 47 16.34 -12.00 0.48
N ASP A 48 15.93 -12.86 -0.46
CA ASP A 48 15.79 -12.48 -1.86
C ASP A 48 14.65 -11.46 -2.03
N GLY A 49 14.60 -10.76 -3.16
CA GLY A 49 13.65 -9.67 -3.39
C GLY A 49 12.19 -10.06 -3.14
N LEU A 50 11.74 -11.20 -3.68
CA LEU A 50 10.35 -11.64 -3.52
C LEU A 50 10.06 -12.02 -2.07
N SER A 51 10.94 -12.80 -1.44
CA SER A 51 10.81 -13.16 -0.03
C SER A 51 10.80 -11.92 0.88
N ALA A 52 11.61 -10.92 0.57
CA ALA A 52 11.64 -9.65 1.27
C ALA A 52 10.33 -8.86 1.10
N ALA A 53 9.82 -8.76 -0.14
CA ALA A 53 8.55 -8.10 -0.42
C ALA A 53 7.38 -8.74 0.34
N ILE A 54 7.27 -10.06 0.25
CA ILE A 54 6.26 -10.83 0.99
C ILE A 54 6.39 -10.59 2.49
N GLU A 55 7.60 -10.69 3.06
CA GLU A 55 7.81 -10.53 4.49
C GLU A 55 7.41 -9.14 4.97
N LEU A 56 7.71 -8.09 4.21
CA LEU A 56 7.30 -6.72 4.51
C LEU A 56 5.79 -6.57 4.52
N LEU A 57 5.10 -7.11 3.51
CA LEU A 57 3.64 -7.06 3.44
C LEU A 57 3.01 -7.83 4.60
N ARG A 58 3.56 -8.99 5.01
CA ARG A 58 3.03 -9.75 6.16
C ARG A 58 3.12 -9.00 7.48
N ARG A 59 4.06 -8.06 7.63
CA ARG A 59 4.14 -7.23 8.86
C ARG A 59 2.94 -6.34 9.07
N THR A 60 2.21 -6.04 8.02
CA THR A 60 0.98 -5.25 8.07
C THR A 60 -0.25 -6.04 8.55
N GLY A 61 -0.11 -7.37 8.71
CA GLY A 61 -1.23 -8.28 8.99
C GLY A 61 -1.73 -9.04 7.76
N ALA A 62 -1.32 -8.63 6.55
CA ALA A 62 -1.73 -9.30 5.32
C ALA A 62 -1.18 -10.73 5.24
N ASP A 63 -1.92 -11.63 4.59
CA ASP A 63 -1.48 -13.01 4.39
C ASP A 63 -1.93 -13.56 3.04
N PHE A 64 -1.47 -14.76 2.69
CA PHE A 64 -1.81 -15.39 1.42
C PHE A 64 -3.21 -15.98 1.41
N THR A 65 -3.83 -15.97 0.22
CA THR A 65 -4.96 -16.85 -0.05
C THR A 65 -4.48 -18.21 -0.52
N TYR A 66 -5.28 -19.25 -0.27
CA TYR A 66 -5.02 -20.60 -0.77
C TYR A 66 -4.84 -20.63 -2.29
N ASN A 67 -5.73 -19.92 -3.00
CA ASN A 67 -5.69 -19.88 -4.46
C ASN A 67 -4.41 -19.25 -4.99
N GLU A 68 -3.88 -18.23 -4.31
CA GLU A 68 -2.63 -17.60 -4.73
C GLU A 68 -1.46 -18.58 -4.66
N LEU A 69 -1.35 -19.34 -3.57
CA LEU A 69 -0.29 -20.34 -3.41
C LEU A 69 -0.41 -21.48 -4.44
N ILE A 70 -1.64 -21.92 -4.73
CA ILE A 70 -1.89 -22.93 -5.78
C ILE A 70 -1.54 -22.37 -7.17
N ASN A 71 -1.91 -21.13 -7.46
CA ASN A 71 -1.58 -20.46 -8.74
C ASN A 71 -0.07 -20.28 -8.91
N ALA A 72 0.66 -20.09 -7.81
CA ALA A 72 2.12 -20.09 -7.78
C ALA A 72 2.76 -21.48 -7.95
N GLY A 73 1.97 -22.55 -8.03
CA GLY A 73 2.42 -23.92 -8.25
C GLY A 73 2.75 -24.70 -6.98
N MET A 74 2.34 -24.23 -5.79
CA MET A 74 2.51 -25.00 -4.55
C MET A 74 1.56 -26.21 -4.50
N SER A 75 1.97 -27.27 -3.77
CA SER A 75 1.07 -28.41 -3.53
C SER A 75 -0.08 -28.01 -2.61
N GLN A 76 -1.19 -28.76 -2.66
CA GLN A 76 -2.34 -28.52 -1.79
C GLN A 76 -1.98 -28.63 -0.32
N GLU A 77 -1.12 -29.59 0.05
CA GLU A 77 -0.69 -29.75 1.44
C GLU A 77 0.12 -28.54 1.94
N LEU A 78 1.04 -28.03 1.11
CA LEU A 78 1.84 -26.87 1.46
C LEU A 78 0.99 -25.60 1.51
N ALA A 79 0.10 -25.41 0.54
CA ALA A 79 -0.81 -24.27 0.50
C ALA A 79 -1.69 -24.25 1.76
N HIS A 80 -2.29 -25.37 2.15
CA HIS A 80 -3.07 -25.47 3.37
C HIS A 80 -2.27 -25.18 4.65
N ALA A 81 -1.00 -25.58 4.70
CA ALA A 81 -0.14 -25.34 5.85
C ALA A 81 0.30 -23.87 6.00
N LEU A 82 0.35 -23.13 4.89
CA LEU A 82 0.80 -21.74 4.85
C LEU A 82 -0.35 -20.73 4.94
N THR A 83 -1.57 -21.11 4.53
CA THR A 83 -2.72 -20.23 4.63
C THR A 83 -3.29 -20.18 6.03
N THR A 84 -3.61 -18.97 6.47
CA THR A 84 -4.47 -18.71 7.62
C THR A 84 -5.87 -18.31 7.14
N ASP A 85 -6.86 -18.22 8.03
CA ASP A 85 -8.21 -17.67 7.74
C ASP A 85 -8.16 -16.13 7.54
N SER A 86 -7.16 -15.65 6.79
CA SER A 86 -6.97 -14.25 6.46
C SER A 86 -8.13 -13.75 5.62
N ASN A 87 -8.64 -12.58 5.98
CA ASN A 87 -9.73 -11.93 5.27
C ASN A 87 -9.25 -10.61 4.66
N ARG A 88 -10.04 -10.06 3.74
CA ARG A 88 -9.68 -8.85 3.00
C ARG A 88 -9.46 -7.61 3.86
N ASN A 89 -10.01 -7.55 5.07
CA ASN A 89 -9.78 -6.40 5.96
C ASN A 89 -8.36 -6.43 6.53
N ASP A 90 -7.80 -7.62 6.76
CA ASP A 90 -6.44 -7.80 7.28
C ASP A 90 -5.39 -7.69 6.16
N GLY A 91 -5.82 -7.83 4.90
CA GLY A 91 -5.01 -7.71 3.70
C GLY A 91 -4.73 -9.08 3.05
N LEU A 92 -4.79 -9.11 1.71
CA LEU A 92 -4.48 -10.30 0.93
C LEU A 92 -3.24 -10.07 0.07
N ILE A 93 -2.24 -10.94 0.21
CA ILE A 93 -0.99 -10.86 -0.54
C ILE A 93 -1.13 -11.60 -1.87
N PHE A 94 -0.68 -10.95 -2.94
CA PHE A 94 -0.54 -11.53 -4.26
C PHE A 94 0.85 -11.24 -4.83
N PHE A 95 1.43 -12.22 -5.50
CA PHE A 95 2.75 -12.17 -6.13
C PHE A 95 2.76 -12.84 -7.52
N THR A 96 1.67 -13.48 -7.92
CA THR A 96 1.42 -13.87 -9.31
C THR A 96 0.96 -12.65 -10.11
N GLU A 97 1.50 -12.49 -11.32
CA GLU A 97 1.22 -11.31 -12.16
C GLU A 97 -0.28 -11.13 -12.45
N LYS A 98 -1.00 -12.24 -12.61
CA LYS A 98 -2.44 -12.23 -12.87
C LYS A 98 -3.23 -11.64 -11.70
N GLU A 99 -2.97 -12.07 -10.47
CA GLU A 99 -3.76 -11.63 -9.31
C GLU A 99 -3.34 -10.22 -8.85
N MET A 100 -2.07 -9.85 -9.03
CA MET A 100 -1.63 -8.46 -8.86
C MET A 100 -2.37 -7.52 -9.83
N GLU A 101 -2.54 -7.92 -11.09
CA GLU A 101 -3.29 -7.12 -12.06
C GLU A 101 -4.78 -7.04 -11.73
N ILE A 102 -5.37 -8.14 -11.23
CA ILE A 102 -6.77 -8.13 -10.79
C ILE A 102 -6.96 -7.10 -9.68
N THR A 103 -6.13 -7.13 -8.64
CA THR A 103 -6.27 -6.20 -7.49
C THR A 103 -6.12 -4.73 -7.87
N ARG A 104 -5.24 -4.40 -8.82
CA ARG A 104 -5.15 -3.05 -9.39
C ARG A 104 -6.43 -2.55 -10.04
N ASN A 105 -7.20 -3.43 -10.67
CA ASN A 105 -8.48 -3.06 -11.29
C ASN A 105 -9.58 -2.74 -10.26
N TRP A 106 -9.39 -3.09 -8.99
CA TRP A 106 -10.35 -2.86 -7.91
C TRP A 106 -9.89 -1.80 -6.91
N GLU A 107 -8.65 -1.36 -6.96
CA GLU A 107 -8.13 -0.39 -6.00
C GLU A 107 -8.76 1.00 -6.18
N GLU A 108 -8.83 1.75 -5.09
CA GLU A 108 -9.27 3.15 -5.04
C GLU A 108 -8.16 4.06 -4.48
N GLY A 109 -7.09 3.47 -3.94
CA GLY A 109 -5.85 4.15 -3.59
C GLY A 109 -4.68 3.17 -3.65
N ARG A 110 -3.49 3.68 -3.96
CA ARG A 110 -2.26 2.89 -4.09
C ARG A 110 -1.11 3.51 -3.31
N VAL A 111 -0.32 2.67 -2.67
CA VAL A 111 1.01 3.04 -2.18
C VAL A 111 2.04 2.16 -2.86
N THR A 112 3.03 2.75 -3.52
CA THR A 112 4.13 2.02 -4.16
C THR A 112 5.41 2.25 -3.38
N ILE A 113 6.03 1.17 -2.90
CA ILE A 113 7.26 1.22 -2.11
C ILE A 113 8.38 0.60 -2.93
N ASN A 114 9.37 1.40 -3.33
CA ASN A 114 10.54 0.91 -4.03
C ASN A 114 11.68 0.67 -3.02
N ILE A 115 12.08 -0.60 -2.89
CA ILE A 115 13.07 -1.03 -1.89
C ILE A 115 14.52 -0.79 -2.33
N ASP A 116 14.78 -0.55 -3.61
CA ASP A 116 16.12 -0.21 -4.10
C ASP A 116 16.42 1.27 -3.91
N THR A 117 15.47 2.12 -4.33
CA THR A 117 15.60 3.57 -4.24
C THR A 117 15.19 4.12 -2.88
N GLN A 118 14.55 3.30 -2.03
CA GLN A 118 14.02 3.69 -0.72
C GLN A 118 13.07 4.88 -0.85
N THR A 119 12.16 4.77 -1.82
CA THR A 119 11.17 5.80 -2.14
C THR A 119 9.75 5.26 -2.06
N ILE A 120 8.82 6.15 -1.80
CA ILE A 120 7.40 5.87 -1.68
C ILE A 120 6.65 6.79 -2.64
N ASP A 121 5.77 6.20 -3.45
CA ASP A 121 4.72 6.91 -4.16
C ASP A 121 3.42 6.71 -3.37
N PHE A 122 2.91 7.78 -2.79
CA PHE A 122 1.74 7.76 -1.92
C PHE A 122 0.54 8.37 -2.65
N ASP A 123 -0.32 7.51 -3.19
CA ASP A 123 -1.52 7.87 -3.95
C ASP A 123 -2.78 7.36 -3.23
N CYS A 124 -2.97 7.80 -1.98
CA CYS A 124 -4.11 7.43 -1.16
C CYS A 124 -4.60 8.62 -0.32
N TRP A 125 -5.57 9.36 -0.85
CA TRP A 125 -5.99 10.67 -0.33
C TRP A 125 -7.48 10.68 0.02
N CYS A 126 -7.86 9.96 1.08
CA CYS A 126 -9.27 9.86 1.48
C CYS A 126 -9.45 9.98 3.00
N LYS A 127 -10.34 10.89 3.42
CA LYS A 127 -10.74 11.05 4.82
C LYS A 127 -12.15 10.50 5.03
N TRP A 128 -12.34 9.73 6.10
CA TRP A 128 -13.66 9.20 6.43
C TRP A 128 -14.64 10.31 6.81
N GLY A 129 -15.86 10.27 6.26
CA GLY A 129 -16.95 11.17 6.65
C GLY A 129 -16.88 12.59 6.06
N VAL A 130 -15.98 12.85 5.11
CA VAL A 130 -15.92 14.12 4.38
C VAL A 130 -16.47 13.90 2.96
N GLU A 131 -17.63 14.48 2.66
CA GLU A 131 -18.06 14.72 1.29
C GLU A 131 -17.30 15.96 0.79
N GLU A 132 -16.28 15.75 -0.04
CA GLU A 132 -15.55 16.75 -0.85
C GLU A 132 -15.53 18.20 -0.34
N ALA A 133 -14.45 18.58 0.34
CA ALA A 133 -14.16 19.98 0.70
C ALA A 133 -12.86 20.49 0.04
N HIS A 134 -12.97 21.56 -0.76
CA HIS A 134 -11.87 22.14 -1.54
C HIS A 134 -10.98 23.11 -0.73
N TYR A 135 -9.67 22.88 -0.65
CA TYR A 135 -8.69 23.82 -0.07
C TYR A 135 -7.30 23.79 -0.73
N GLU A 136 -6.92 24.79 -1.50
CA GLU A 136 -5.57 24.87 -2.06
C GLU A 136 -4.52 25.14 -0.94
N LYS A 137 -3.70 24.14 -0.61
CA LYS A 137 -2.49 24.29 0.20
C LYS A 137 -1.27 23.81 -0.60
N HIS A 138 -0.16 24.52 -0.44
CA HIS A 138 1.12 24.10 -1.01
C HIS A 138 1.56 22.78 -0.35
N ILE A 139 1.77 21.74 -1.15
CA ILE A 139 2.40 20.49 -0.74
C ILE A 139 3.92 20.66 -0.82
N PRO A 140 4.68 20.64 0.30
CA PRO A 140 6.13 20.81 0.29
C PRO A 140 6.86 19.51 -0.11
N PHE A 141 6.14 18.40 -0.24
CA PHE A 141 6.66 17.09 -0.62
C PHE A 141 6.29 16.71 -2.05
N ASN A 142 7.16 15.97 -2.73
CA ASN A 142 6.78 15.24 -3.93
C ASN A 142 6.15 13.90 -3.48
N THR A 143 4.82 13.83 -3.49
CA THR A 143 4.07 12.66 -3.02
C THR A 143 4.31 11.40 -3.85
N HIS A 144 4.82 11.55 -5.07
CA HIS A 144 5.18 10.44 -5.96
C HIS A 144 6.64 9.96 -5.78
N CYS A 145 7.39 10.59 -4.87
CA CYS A 145 8.77 10.22 -4.57
C CYS A 145 9.19 10.75 -3.19
N ILE A 146 8.65 10.16 -2.15
CA ILE A 146 8.99 10.44 -0.75
C ILE A 146 10.13 9.50 -0.36
N LEU A 147 11.26 10.03 0.10
CA LEU A 147 12.35 9.20 0.62
C LEU A 147 11.94 8.57 1.96
N PHE A 148 12.41 7.36 2.25
CA PHE A 148 12.16 6.71 3.54
C PHE A 148 12.57 7.60 4.72
N ASP A 149 13.71 8.28 4.60
CA ASP A 149 14.22 9.21 5.62
C ASP A 149 13.30 10.43 5.83
N ASP A 150 12.54 10.82 4.82
CA ASP A 150 11.60 11.96 4.86
C ASP A 150 10.17 11.52 5.22
N PHE A 151 9.89 10.22 5.32
CA PHE A 151 8.53 9.70 5.49
C PHE A 151 7.86 10.20 6.78
N TYR A 152 8.60 10.28 7.89
CA TYR A 152 8.05 10.78 9.15
C TYR A 152 7.70 12.27 9.10
N ALA A 153 8.54 13.08 8.45
CA ALA A 153 8.25 14.48 8.24
C ALA A 153 7.03 14.66 7.31
N PHE A 154 6.86 13.77 6.33
CA PHE A 154 5.66 13.71 5.50
C PHE A 154 4.41 13.35 6.32
N CYS A 155 4.47 12.34 7.20
CA CYS A 155 3.36 11.99 8.08
C CYS A 155 2.95 13.15 9.00
N GLU A 156 3.91 13.78 9.68
CA GLU A 156 3.65 14.93 10.55
C GLU A 156 2.97 16.07 9.80
N TRP A 157 3.49 16.40 8.61
CA TRP A 157 2.90 17.41 7.73
C TRP A 157 1.46 17.06 7.32
N LEU A 158 1.20 15.78 7.01
CA LEU A 158 -0.11 15.32 6.58
C LEU A 158 -1.13 15.38 7.71
N THR A 159 -0.77 14.90 8.90
CA THR A 159 -1.63 14.96 10.10
C THR A 159 -1.98 16.40 10.48
N ASP A 160 -1.02 17.32 10.43
CA ASP A 160 -1.26 18.75 10.69
C ASP A 160 -2.29 19.36 9.71
N ILE A 161 -2.35 18.85 8.48
CA ILE A 161 -3.32 19.32 7.49
C ILE A 161 -4.66 18.58 7.60
N GLU A 162 -4.67 17.30 7.96
CA GLU A 162 -5.91 16.54 8.18
C GLU A 162 -6.80 17.18 9.25
N ASP A 163 -6.20 17.73 10.30
CA ASP A 163 -6.91 18.50 11.34
C ASP A 163 -7.48 19.84 10.84
N THR A 164 -7.06 20.30 9.66
CA THR A 164 -7.41 21.63 9.13
C THR A 164 -8.15 21.66 7.80
N CYS A 165 -8.39 20.53 7.11
CA CYS A 165 -9.36 20.25 6.01
C CYS A 165 -8.71 19.44 4.87
N PHE A 166 -9.42 18.50 4.24
CA PHE A 166 -9.03 17.97 2.92
C PHE A 166 -10.18 17.42 2.09
N CYS A 167 -10.06 17.61 0.76
CA CYS A 167 -10.26 16.65 -0.34
C CYS A 167 -9.46 17.07 -1.59
N PHE A 168 -8.59 16.21 -2.17
CA PHE A 168 -8.01 16.36 -3.52
C PHE A 168 -7.62 15.02 -4.17
N CYS A 169 -7.89 14.85 -5.48
CA CYS A 169 -7.15 13.97 -6.40
C CYS A 169 -7.08 14.52 -7.85
N ASP A 170 -5.87 14.57 -8.47
CA ASP A 170 -5.42 13.99 -9.77
C ASP A 170 -4.14 14.65 -10.39
N GLY A 171 -3.33 13.86 -11.10
CA GLY A 171 -1.99 14.06 -11.65
C GLY A 171 -1.54 15.48 -12.04
N ASN A 172 -0.53 15.98 -11.33
CA ASN A 172 0.12 17.29 -11.48
C ASN A 172 -0.80 18.53 -11.47
N LYS A 173 -2.13 18.34 -11.42
CA LYS A 173 -3.19 19.32 -11.16
C LYS A 173 -4.43 18.59 -10.66
N TYR A 174 -4.55 18.55 -9.34
CA TYR A 174 -5.61 17.81 -8.66
C TYR A 174 -6.98 18.45 -8.94
N THR A 175 -7.84 17.76 -9.68
CA THR A 175 -9.16 18.26 -10.10
C THR A 175 -10.20 17.14 -10.02
N ALA A 176 -11.22 17.32 -9.18
CA ALA A 176 -12.47 16.55 -9.27
C ALA A 176 -13.59 17.45 -9.83
N ILE A 177 -14.41 16.89 -10.72
CA ILE A 177 -15.56 17.50 -11.39
C ILE A 177 -16.81 16.79 -10.85
N TYR A 178 -17.82 17.57 -10.44
CA TYR A 178 -19.16 17.10 -10.07
C TYR A 178 -19.88 16.37 -11.20
#